data_AF-A0A7W3W2M8-F1
#
_entry.id   AF-A0A7W3W2M8-F1
#
_cell.length_a   1.000
_cell.length_b   1.000
_cell.length_c   1.000
_cell.angle_alpha   90.00
_cell.angle_beta   90.00
_cell.angle_gamma   90.00
#
_symmetry.space_group_name_H-M   'P 1'
#
loop_
_entity.id
_entity.type
_entity.pdbx_description
1 polymer ?
#
loop_
_entity_poly.entity_id
_entity_poly.type
_entity_poly.pdbx_seq_one_letter_code
_entity_poly.pdbx_strand_id
1 'polypeptide(L)'
;MSLKQAELRRWPGYAAAAWGLLFAIPSFVWATGSTFGAQSTVSPSLVKLAQDRVPWFVAVLVITGLLKVFGAVVGVSLTRPRGRWLSQTMVFCGGGAAILLTWHGGLFVVQGVMVKTGAVTVDPALSELVGWYLYLWGPWFIVGGIAFAVAAARYVLDRDDRRTLTRYGVVGALGALALSVAAVATGIG
;
A
#
# COMPACT_ATOMS: atom_id res chain seq x y z
N MET A 1 -24.34 17.37 -15.82
CA MET A 1 -23.08 17.27 -15.05
C MET A 1 -21.94 17.65 -15.98
N SER A 2 -21.09 18.62 -15.61
CA SER A 2 -19.96 19.05 -16.46
C SER A 2 -18.91 17.93 -16.56
N LEU A 3 -18.24 17.78 -17.71
CA LEU A 3 -17.13 16.83 -17.90
C LEU A 3 -16.07 16.96 -16.80
N LYS A 4 -15.78 18.20 -16.38
CA LYS A 4 -14.83 18.52 -15.30
C LYS A 4 -15.25 17.94 -13.95
N GLN A 5 -16.56 17.91 -13.65
CA GLN A 5 -17.08 17.29 -12.43
C GLN A 5 -17.03 15.76 -12.47
N ALA A 6 -17.13 15.17 -13.67
CA ALA A 6 -16.99 13.73 -13.87
C ALA A 6 -15.54 13.27 -13.66
N GLU A 7 -14.59 14.02 -14.19
CA GLU A 7 -13.16 13.77 -13.98
C GLU A 7 -12.75 13.93 -12.51
N LEU A 8 -13.25 14.98 -11.85
CA LEU A 8 -13.03 15.22 -10.41
C LEU A 8 -13.63 14.14 -9.50
N ARG A 9 -14.53 13.29 -9.98
CA ARG A 9 -15.01 12.13 -9.20
C ARG A 9 -14.14 10.89 -9.38
N ARG A 10 -13.42 10.79 -10.49
CA ARG A 10 -12.64 9.60 -10.87
C ARG A 10 -11.16 9.68 -10.53
N TRP A 11 -10.63 10.89 -10.32
CA TRP A 11 -9.21 11.09 -10.00
C TRP A 11 -8.70 10.21 -8.84
N PRO A 12 -9.46 9.91 -7.75
CA PRO A 12 -8.91 9.11 -6.66
C PRO A 12 -8.60 7.68 -7.10
N GLY A 13 -9.44 7.11 -7.96
CA GLY A 13 -9.20 5.77 -8.51
C GLY A 13 -7.97 5.73 -9.42
N TYR A 14 -7.76 6.78 -10.22
CA TYR A 14 -6.53 6.92 -11.02
C TYR A 14 -5.30 7.19 -10.15
N ALA A 15 -5.43 7.97 -9.07
CA ALA A 15 -4.33 8.19 -8.13
C ALA A 15 -3.92 6.90 -7.42
N ALA A 16 -4.88 6.10 -6.95
CA ALA A 16 -4.62 4.76 -6.40
C ALA A 16 -3.97 3.84 -7.45
N ALA A 17 -4.40 3.94 -8.71
CA ALA A 17 -3.83 3.17 -9.80
C ALA A 17 -2.37 3.54 -10.11
N ALA A 18 -2.11 4.83 -10.26
CA ALA A 18 -0.77 5.37 -10.46
C ALA A 18 0.14 5.00 -9.29
N TRP A 19 -0.36 5.12 -8.05
CA TRP A 19 0.37 4.70 -6.86
C TRP A 19 0.78 3.22 -6.96
N GLY A 20 -0.17 2.34 -7.26
CA GLY A 20 0.08 0.90 -7.39
C GLY A 20 1.16 0.57 -8.43
N LEU A 21 1.11 1.21 -9.59
CA LEU A 21 2.11 1.01 -10.65
C LEU A 21 3.49 1.57 -10.28
N LEU A 22 3.54 2.80 -9.76
CA LEU A 22 4.79 3.43 -9.33
C LEU A 22 5.51 2.58 -8.28
N PHE A 23 4.76 1.95 -7.39
CA PHE A 23 5.31 1.10 -6.34
C PHE A 23 5.67 -0.31 -6.84
N ALA A 24 5.02 -0.79 -7.91
CA ALA A 24 5.33 -2.08 -8.52
C ALA A 24 6.69 -2.08 -9.24
N ILE A 25 7.06 -0.96 -9.88
CA ILE A 25 8.29 -0.84 -10.66
C ILE A 25 9.54 -1.21 -9.83
N PRO A 26 9.79 -0.63 -8.64
CA PRO A 26 10.93 -1.03 -7.81
C PRO A 26 10.96 -2.52 -7.50
N SER A 27 9.81 -3.15 -7.20
CA SER A 27 9.75 -4.58 -6.88
C SER A 27 10.23 -5.45 -8.04
N PHE A 28 9.82 -5.15 -9.27
CA PHE A 28 10.29 -5.89 -10.45
C PHE A 28 11.74 -5.57 -10.81
N VAL A 29 12.16 -4.31 -10.68
CA VAL A 29 13.56 -3.91 -10.91
C VAL A 29 14.48 -4.66 -9.94
N TRP A 30 14.14 -4.69 -8.65
CA TRP A 30 14.94 -5.39 -7.64
C TRP A 30 14.92 -6.91 -7.80
N ALA A 31 13.85 -7.49 -8.34
CA ALA A 31 13.79 -8.93 -8.65
C ALA A 31 14.83 -9.34 -9.73
N THR A 32 15.31 -8.41 -10.55
CA THR A 32 16.42 -8.65 -11.50
C THR A 32 17.80 -8.59 -10.84
N GLY A 33 17.89 -8.32 -9.54
CA GLY A 33 19.13 -8.07 -8.80
C GLY A 33 19.69 -6.65 -8.93
N SER A 34 18.98 -5.76 -9.63
CA SER A 34 19.29 -4.33 -9.59
C SER A 34 19.02 -3.76 -8.19
N THR A 35 19.86 -2.83 -7.72
CA THR A 35 19.67 -2.15 -6.43
C THR A 35 19.38 -0.66 -6.60
N PHE A 36 18.91 -0.28 -7.79
CA PHE A 36 18.58 1.11 -8.11
C PHE A 36 17.62 1.70 -7.08
N GLY A 37 18.05 2.81 -6.45
CA GLY A 37 17.30 3.51 -5.42
C GLY A 37 17.15 2.76 -4.08
N ALA A 38 17.66 1.54 -3.93
CA ALA A 38 17.50 0.73 -2.71
C ALA A 38 18.67 0.86 -1.72
N GLN A 39 19.87 1.18 -2.21
CA GLN A 39 21.11 1.11 -1.42
C GLN A 39 21.11 2.01 -0.18
N SER A 40 20.46 3.18 -0.25
CA SER A 40 20.37 4.13 0.87
C SER A 40 19.03 4.08 1.60
N THR A 41 17.96 3.62 0.95
CA THR A 41 16.59 3.75 1.48
C THR A 41 15.99 2.44 1.99
N VAL A 42 16.67 1.31 1.78
CA VAL A 42 16.20 -0.03 2.16
C VAL A 42 17.28 -0.71 2.99
N SER A 43 16.86 -1.58 3.92
CA SER A 43 17.79 -2.35 4.77
C SER A 43 18.89 -3.03 3.95
N PRO A 44 20.18 -2.91 4.34
CA PRO A 44 21.30 -3.56 3.66
C PRO A 44 21.14 -5.07 3.50
N SER A 45 20.47 -5.73 4.46
CA SER A 45 20.19 -7.17 4.39
C SER A 45 19.27 -7.53 3.22
N LEU A 46 18.25 -6.71 2.94
CA LEU A 46 17.33 -6.90 1.83
C LEU A 46 18.00 -6.57 0.49
N VAL A 47 18.83 -5.53 0.46
CA VAL A 47 19.63 -5.15 -0.71
C VAL A 47 20.54 -6.32 -1.11
N LYS A 48 21.20 -6.96 -0.15
CA LYS A 48 22.06 -8.12 -0.40
C LYS A 48 21.25 -9.32 -0.93
N LEU A 49 20.10 -9.63 -0.32
CA LEU A 49 19.22 -10.70 -0.82
C LEU A 49 18.76 -10.47 -2.27
N ALA A 50 18.54 -9.21 -2.66
CA ALA A 50 18.23 -8.85 -4.05
C ALA A 50 19.44 -9.09 -4.98
N GLN A 51 20.62 -8.58 -4.59
CA GLN A 51 21.86 -8.70 -5.37
C GLN A 51 22.25 -10.16 -5.60
N ASP A 52 22.16 -10.98 -4.55
CA ASP A 52 22.46 -12.40 -4.57
C ASP A 52 21.36 -13.22 -5.29
N ARG A 53 20.26 -12.57 -5.71
CA ARG A 53 19.10 -13.17 -6.38
C ARG A 53 18.58 -14.41 -5.66
N VAL A 54 18.50 -14.36 -4.34
CA VAL A 54 18.07 -15.50 -3.53
C VAL A 54 16.65 -15.93 -3.96
N PRO A 55 16.40 -17.19 -4.36
CA PRO A 55 15.17 -17.57 -5.07
C PRO A 55 13.87 -17.24 -4.34
N TRP A 56 13.80 -17.50 -3.03
CA TRP A 56 12.60 -17.20 -2.24
C TRP A 56 12.36 -15.69 -2.15
N PHE A 57 13.43 -14.89 -2.08
CA PHE A 57 13.32 -13.44 -1.98
C PHE A 57 12.91 -12.81 -3.31
N VAL A 58 13.45 -13.31 -4.43
CA VAL A 58 12.99 -12.95 -5.77
C VAL A 58 11.50 -13.28 -5.93
N ALA A 59 11.06 -14.45 -5.47
CA ALA A 59 9.64 -14.81 -5.49
C ALA A 59 8.79 -13.82 -4.68
N VAL A 60 9.24 -13.41 -3.49
CA VAL A 60 8.58 -12.37 -2.69
C VAL A 60 8.50 -11.04 -3.45
N LEU A 61 9.59 -10.59 -4.07
CA LEU A 61 9.60 -9.35 -4.87
C LEU A 61 8.63 -9.41 -6.06
N VAL A 62 8.59 -10.53 -6.78
CA VAL A 62 7.67 -10.72 -7.91
C VAL A 62 6.22 -10.76 -7.43
N ILE A 63 5.91 -11.57 -6.41
CA ILE A 63 4.55 -11.68 -5.85
C ILE A 63 4.07 -10.33 -5.33
N THR A 64 4.92 -9.62 -4.59
CA THR A 64 4.58 -8.28 -4.09
C THR A 64 4.49 -7.24 -5.19
N GLY A 65 5.24 -7.37 -6.29
CA GLY A 65 5.09 -6.55 -7.49
C GLY A 65 3.73 -6.79 -8.17
N LEU A 66 3.35 -8.05 -8.35
CA LEU A 66 2.04 -8.44 -8.91
C LEU A 66 0.88 -7.95 -8.03
N LEU A 67 1.03 -8.01 -6.70
CA LEU A 67 0.01 -7.49 -5.78
C LEU A 67 -0.18 -5.97 -5.92
N LYS A 68 0.90 -5.23 -6.19
CA LYS A 68 0.83 -3.78 -6.43
C LYS A 68 0.18 -3.46 -7.79
N VAL A 69 0.45 -4.26 -8.82
CA VAL A 69 -0.26 -4.20 -10.10
C VAL A 69 -1.75 -4.51 -9.92
N PHE A 70 -2.08 -5.50 -9.10
CA PHE A 70 -3.48 -5.80 -8.74
C PHE A 70 -4.12 -4.61 -8.01
N GLY A 71 -3.40 -3.95 -7.09
CA GLY A 71 -3.82 -2.69 -6.51
C GLY A 71 -4.13 -1.63 -7.57
N ALA A 72 -3.33 -1.55 -8.62
CA ALA A 72 -3.61 -0.63 -9.72
C ALA A 72 -4.89 -0.97 -10.48
N VAL A 73 -5.13 -2.26 -10.73
CA VAL A 73 -6.39 -2.76 -11.30
C VAL A 73 -7.57 -2.39 -10.40
N VAL A 74 -7.45 -2.54 -9.08
CA VAL A 74 -8.49 -2.13 -8.12
C VAL A 74 -8.77 -0.63 -8.24
N GLY A 75 -7.73 0.22 -8.26
CA GLY A 75 -7.86 1.67 -8.43
C GLY A 75 -8.63 2.06 -9.69
N VAL A 76 -8.23 1.54 -10.86
CA VAL A 76 -8.94 1.77 -12.13
C VAL A 76 -10.38 1.21 -12.07
N SER A 77 -10.57 0.10 -11.37
CA SER A 77 -11.89 -0.53 -11.24
C SER A 77 -12.90 0.28 -10.47
N LEU A 78 -12.43 1.09 -9.54
CA LEU A 78 -13.24 2.02 -8.74
C LEU A 78 -13.54 3.35 -9.46
N THR A 79 -13.17 3.51 -10.74
CA THR A 79 -13.48 4.74 -11.51
C THR A 79 -14.81 4.69 -12.26
N ARG A 80 -15.38 3.50 -12.48
CA ARG A 80 -16.57 3.32 -13.32
C ARG A 80 -17.52 2.26 -12.81
N PRO A 81 -18.83 2.40 -13.07
CA PRO A 81 -19.80 1.37 -12.75
C PRO A 81 -19.42 -0.01 -13.33
N ARG A 82 -19.57 -1.06 -12.53
CA ARG A 82 -19.25 -2.45 -12.88
C ARG A 82 -20.37 -3.36 -12.39
N GLY A 83 -20.39 -4.61 -12.86
CA GLY A 83 -21.32 -5.62 -12.35
C GLY A 83 -21.26 -5.75 -10.83
N ARG A 84 -22.34 -6.24 -10.22
CA ARG A 84 -22.51 -6.31 -8.76
C ARG A 84 -21.36 -7.05 -8.07
N TRP A 85 -21.02 -8.25 -8.53
CA TRP A 85 -19.93 -9.05 -7.96
C TRP A 85 -18.59 -8.31 -8.01
N LEU A 86 -18.24 -7.76 -9.18
CA LEU A 86 -16.97 -7.05 -9.34
C LEU A 86 -16.93 -5.76 -8.49
N SER A 87 -18.05 -5.04 -8.37
CA SER A 87 -18.14 -3.86 -7.50
C SER A 87 -17.88 -4.23 -6.03
N GLN A 88 -18.48 -5.32 -5.55
CA GLN A 88 -18.30 -5.82 -4.18
C GLN A 88 -16.85 -6.22 -3.91
N THR A 89 -16.26 -7.03 -4.80
CA THR A 89 -14.86 -7.48 -4.67
C THR A 89 -13.89 -6.30 -4.68
N MET A 90 -14.07 -5.33 -5.58
CA MET A 90 -13.16 -4.19 -5.68
C MET A 90 -13.27 -3.24 -4.48
N VAL A 91 -14.47 -3.05 -3.92
CA VAL A 91 -14.65 -2.26 -2.69
C VAL A 91 -14.05 -2.98 -1.48
N PHE A 92 -14.21 -4.31 -1.39
CA PHE A 92 -13.52 -5.13 -0.38
C PHE A 92 -12.00 -4.99 -0.49
N CYS A 93 -11.43 -5.18 -1.68
CA CYS A 93 -9.99 -5.04 -1.91
C CYS A 93 -9.51 -3.61 -1.65
N GLY A 94 -10.28 -2.60 -2.04
CA GLY A 94 -9.95 -1.19 -1.81
C GLY A 94 -9.93 -0.84 -0.33
N GLY A 95 -10.92 -1.29 0.45
CA GLY A 95 -10.94 -1.14 1.91
C GLY A 95 -9.78 -1.85 2.59
N GLY A 96 -9.45 -3.08 2.15
CA GLY A 96 -8.30 -3.81 2.66
C GLY A 96 -6.97 -3.13 2.34
N ALA A 97 -6.76 -2.72 1.09
CA ALA A 97 -5.55 -2.00 0.67
C ALA A 97 -5.38 -0.67 1.43
N ALA A 98 -6.47 0.07 1.67
CA ALA A 98 -6.44 1.29 2.45
C ALA A 98 -5.86 1.07 3.85
N ILE A 99 -6.33 0.02 4.55
CA ILE A 99 -5.84 -0.32 5.88
C ILE A 99 -4.42 -0.87 5.85
N LEU A 100 -4.12 -1.82 4.96
CA LEU A 100 -2.77 -2.41 4.88
C LEU A 100 -1.71 -1.33 4.68
N LEU A 101 -1.93 -0.40 3.74
CA LEU A 101 -0.99 0.67 3.44
C LEU A 101 -0.89 1.70 4.57
N THR A 102 -2.03 2.14 5.12
CA THR A 102 -2.04 3.15 6.19
C THR A 102 -1.45 2.59 7.49
N TRP A 103 -1.77 1.34 7.83
CA TRP A 103 -1.23 0.66 9.00
C TRP A 103 0.28 0.48 8.88
N HIS A 104 0.74 -0.07 7.76
CA HIS A 104 2.17 -0.32 7.54
C HIS A 104 2.97 1.00 7.49
N GLY A 105 2.44 2.03 6.81
CA GLY A 105 3.06 3.36 6.82
C GLY A 105 3.06 4.01 8.19
N GLY A 106 1.98 3.83 8.97
CA GLY A 106 1.88 4.30 10.34
C GLY A 106 2.90 3.64 11.28
N LEU A 107 3.16 2.35 11.12
CA LEU A 107 4.21 1.65 11.87
C LEU A 107 5.59 2.27 11.62
N PHE A 108 5.94 2.57 10.37
CA PHE A 108 7.21 3.24 10.05
C PHE A 108 7.31 4.62 10.70
N VAL A 109 6.23 5.39 10.70
CA VAL A 109 6.21 6.71 11.35
C VAL A 109 6.37 6.58 12.87
N VAL A 110 5.61 5.69 13.51
CA VAL A 110 5.66 5.47 14.96
C VAL A 110 7.04 4.99 15.38
N GLN A 111 7.61 3.98 14.70
CA GLN A 111 8.96 3.48 14.96
C GLN A 111 10.01 4.57 14.77
N GLY A 112 9.92 5.33 13.67
CA GLY A 112 10.84 6.44 13.40
C GLY A 112 10.81 7.53 14.47
N VAL A 113 9.62 7.92 14.93
CA VAL A 113 9.45 8.90 16.00
C VAL A 113 10.01 8.37 17.32
N MET A 114 9.74 7.11 17.68
CA MET A 114 10.30 6.51 18.91
C MET A 114 11.84 6.54 18.91
N VAL A 115 12.46 6.27 17.76
CA VAL A 115 13.92 6.35 17.62
C VAL A 115 14.41 7.80 17.72
N LYS A 116 13.80 8.74 17.00
CA LYS A 116 14.24 10.16 17.00
C LYS A 116 14.01 10.88 18.33
N THR A 117 13.05 10.43 19.11
CA THR A 117 12.78 10.96 20.47
C THR A 117 13.62 10.28 21.55
N GLY A 118 14.43 9.27 21.21
CA GLY A 118 15.26 8.52 22.15
C GLY A 118 14.48 7.51 23.00
N ALA A 119 13.20 7.27 22.71
CA ALA A 119 12.40 6.24 23.38
C ALA A 119 12.87 4.81 23.02
N VAL A 120 13.48 4.65 21.84
CA VAL A 120 14.12 3.40 21.39
C VAL A 120 15.50 3.72 20.84
N THR A 121 16.52 3.00 21.30
CA THR A 121 17.89 3.10 20.77
C THR A 121 18.11 2.10 19.65
N VAL A 122 18.62 2.56 18.52
CA VAL A 122 19.07 1.72 17.40
C VAL A 122 20.55 1.95 17.16
N ASP A 123 21.21 1.01 16.48
CA ASP A 123 22.57 1.18 15.99
C ASP A 123 22.68 2.50 15.18
N PRO A 124 23.67 3.36 15.45
CA PRO A 124 23.91 4.58 14.67
C PRO A 124 23.95 4.34 13.16
N ALA A 125 24.45 3.18 12.70
CA ALA A 125 24.47 2.80 11.29
C ALA A 125 23.07 2.63 10.67
N LEU A 126 22.04 2.39 11.49
CA LEU A 126 20.64 2.27 11.06
C LEU A 126 19.85 3.58 11.22
N SER A 127 20.40 4.60 11.87
CA SER A 127 19.70 5.87 12.14
C SER A 127 19.30 6.62 10.88
N GLU A 128 20.15 6.56 9.84
CA GLU A 128 19.84 7.14 8.52
C GLU A 128 18.71 6.38 7.84
N LEU A 129 18.76 5.05 7.87
CA LEU A 129 17.73 4.18 7.32
C LEU A 129 16.37 4.44 7.98
N VAL A 130 16.34 4.57 9.31
CA VAL A 130 15.13 4.94 10.07
C VAL A 130 14.58 6.29 9.59
N GLY A 131 15.45 7.23 9.23
CA GLY A 131 15.06 8.51 8.62
C GLY A 131 14.30 8.32 7.30
N TRP A 132 14.77 7.44 6.42
CA TRP A 132 14.08 7.12 5.16
C TRP A 132 12.71 6.48 5.40
N TYR A 133 12.62 5.54 6.35
CA TYR A 133 11.33 4.93 6.71
C TYR A 133 10.35 5.94 7.30
N LEU A 134 10.83 6.84 8.16
CA LEU A 134 10.01 7.87 8.81
C LEU A 134 9.51 8.94 7.83
N TYR A 135 10.40 9.51 7.03
CA TYR A 135 10.10 10.72 6.26
C TYR A 135 9.67 10.45 4.82
N LEU A 136 10.10 9.32 4.24
CA LEU A 136 9.75 8.96 2.86
C LEU A 136 8.74 7.83 2.83
N TRP A 137 9.11 6.63 3.30
CA TRP A 137 8.29 5.44 3.08
C TRP A 137 6.97 5.50 3.84
N GLY A 138 6.99 5.78 5.15
CA GLY A 138 5.80 5.85 5.99
C GLY A 138 4.72 6.78 5.41
N PRO A 139 5.04 8.06 5.18
CA PRO A 139 4.13 9.02 4.55
C PRO A 139 3.68 8.56 3.17
N TRP A 140 4.57 8.01 2.35
CA TRP A 140 4.23 7.52 1.01
C TRP A 140 3.22 6.37 1.03
N PHE A 141 3.37 5.41 1.95
CA PHE A 141 2.42 4.34 2.19
C PHE A 141 1.07 4.89 2.67
N ILE A 142 1.08 5.83 3.61
CA ILE A 142 -0.16 6.48 4.10
C ILE A 142 -0.89 7.20 2.97
N VAL A 143 -0.18 7.94 2.11
CA VAL A 143 -0.78 8.62 0.94
C VAL A 143 -1.45 7.59 0.01
N GLY A 144 -0.82 6.45 -0.23
CA GLY A 144 -1.43 5.35 -0.99
C GLY A 144 -2.69 4.81 -0.33
N GLY A 145 -2.63 4.55 0.98
CA GLY A 145 -3.78 4.08 1.76
C GLY A 145 -4.96 5.04 1.71
N ILE A 146 -4.70 6.34 1.85
CA ILE A 146 -5.72 7.40 1.71
C ILE A 146 -6.29 7.41 0.29
N ALA A 147 -5.46 7.28 -0.75
CA ALA A 147 -5.95 7.24 -2.13
C ALA A 147 -6.93 6.07 -2.36
N PHE A 148 -6.62 4.87 -1.86
CA PHE A 148 -7.53 3.73 -1.92
C PHE A 148 -8.81 3.94 -1.10
N ALA A 149 -8.70 4.52 0.10
CA ALA A 149 -9.85 4.83 0.95
C ALA A 149 -10.81 5.81 0.26
N VAL A 150 -10.27 6.89 -0.30
CA VAL A 150 -11.06 7.90 -1.02
C VAL A 150 -11.67 7.32 -2.30
N ALA A 151 -10.92 6.51 -3.06
CA ALA A 151 -11.43 5.84 -4.26
C ALA A 151 -12.62 4.92 -3.92
N ALA A 152 -12.48 4.08 -2.88
CA ALA A 152 -13.55 3.20 -2.44
C ALA A 152 -14.76 3.99 -1.91
N ALA A 153 -14.54 5.00 -1.08
CA ALA A 153 -15.61 5.82 -0.51
C ALA A 153 -16.42 6.55 -1.59
N ARG A 154 -15.75 7.21 -2.55
CA ARG A 154 -16.41 7.88 -3.67
C ARG A 154 -17.19 6.91 -4.54
N TYR A 155 -16.61 5.74 -4.82
CA TYR A 155 -17.32 4.71 -5.58
C TYR A 155 -18.59 4.23 -4.90
N VAL A 156 -18.58 4.06 -3.57
CA VAL A 156 -19.75 3.64 -2.79
C VAL A 156 -20.82 4.73 -2.74
N LEU A 157 -20.42 6.00 -2.57
CA LEU A 157 -21.35 7.13 -2.52
C LEU A 157 -22.12 7.32 -3.83
N ASP A 158 -21.53 6.93 -4.95
CA ASP A 158 -22.08 7.10 -6.29
C ASP A 158 -23.03 5.96 -6.71
N ARG A 159 -23.39 5.05 -5.78
CA ARG A 159 -24.16 3.83 -6.06
C ARG A 159 -25.42 3.69 -5.20
N ASP A 160 -26.48 3.17 -5.82
CA ASP A 160 -27.76 2.92 -5.16
C ASP A 160 -27.66 1.80 -4.09
N ASP A 161 -26.76 0.83 -4.28
CA ASP A 161 -26.51 -0.28 -3.35
C ASP A 161 -25.46 0.04 -2.27
N ARG A 162 -25.28 1.33 -1.93
CA ARG A 162 -24.27 1.82 -0.98
C ARG A 162 -24.15 1.01 0.31
N ARG A 163 -25.25 0.61 0.94
CA ARG A 163 -25.23 -0.14 2.21
C ARG A 163 -24.52 -1.47 2.07
N THR A 164 -24.76 -2.17 0.96
CA THR A 164 -24.13 -3.45 0.67
C THR A 164 -22.64 -3.22 0.42
N LEU A 165 -22.28 -2.28 -0.45
CA LEU A 165 -20.88 -2.00 -0.76
C LEU A 165 -20.09 -1.51 0.46
N THR A 166 -20.68 -0.67 1.32
CA THR A 166 -20.07 -0.26 2.59
C THR A 166 -19.73 -1.47 3.45
N ARG A 167 -20.61 -2.46 3.56
CA ARG A 167 -20.31 -3.69 4.33
C ARG A 167 -19.10 -4.42 3.76
N TYR A 168 -19.00 -4.60 2.45
CA TYR A 168 -17.82 -5.23 1.83
C TYR A 168 -16.54 -4.44 2.08
N GLY A 169 -16.60 -3.11 1.98
CA GLY A 169 -15.46 -2.24 2.29
C GLY A 169 -15.02 -2.35 3.75
N VAL A 170 -15.98 -2.33 4.68
CA VAL A 170 -15.72 -2.48 6.12
C VAL A 170 -15.15 -3.87 6.43
N VAL A 171 -15.71 -4.93 5.85
CA VAL A 171 -15.20 -6.30 6.03
C VAL A 171 -13.77 -6.41 5.50
N GLY A 172 -13.47 -5.82 4.34
CA GLY A 172 -12.10 -5.78 3.81
C GLY A 172 -11.15 -5.01 4.72
N ALA A 173 -11.57 -3.85 5.22
CA ALA A 173 -10.79 -3.02 6.12
C ALA A 173 -10.52 -3.71 7.47
N LEU A 174 -11.55 -4.26 8.11
CA LEU A 174 -11.42 -4.97 9.40
C LEU A 174 -10.60 -6.26 9.25
N GLY A 175 -10.80 -7.01 8.16
CA GLY A 175 -10.01 -8.21 7.88
C GLY A 175 -8.53 -7.88 7.71
N ALA A 176 -8.22 -6.82 6.95
CA ALA A 176 -6.86 -6.32 6.80
C ALA A 176 -6.26 -5.84 8.12
N LEU A 177 -7.05 -5.14 8.95
CA LEU A 177 -6.59 -4.65 10.25
C LEU A 177 -6.26 -5.83 11.17
N ALA A 178 -7.17 -6.80 11.29
CA ALA A 178 -6.97 -7.98 12.11
C ALA A 178 -5.73 -8.77 11.68
N LEU A 179 -5.55 -8.97 10.37
CA LEU A 179 -4.37 -9.62 9.81
C LEU A 179 -3.08 -8.84 10.13
N SER A 180 -3.13 -7.51 10.01
CA SER A 180 -1.97 -6.65 10.27
C SER A 180 -1.58 -6.65 11.75
N VAL A 181 -2.56 -6.58 12.65
CA VAL A 181 -2.35 -6.68 14.10
C VAL A 181 -1.80 -8.05 14.47
N ALA A 182 -2.36 -9.12 13.90
CA ALA A 182 -1.87 -10.48 14.14
C ALA A 182 -0.41 -10.65 13.64
N ALA A 183 -0.08 -10.10 12.47
CA ALA A 183 1.28 -10.14 11.94
C ALA A 183 2.28 -9.43 12.88
N VAL A 184 1.93 -8.24 13.38
CA VAL A 184 2.76 -7.52 14.37
C VAL A 184 2.86 -8.32 15.67
N ALA A 185 1.76 -8.84 16.21
CA ALA A 185 1.74 -9.60 17.46
C ALA A 185 2.55 -10.91 17.39
N THR A 186 2.68 -11.49 16.20
CA THR A 186 3.46 -12.72 15.95
C THR A 186 4.90 -12.45 15.54
N GLY A 187 5.32 -11.18 15.46
CA GLY A 187 6.68 -10.78 15.07
C GLY A 187 6.97 -10.94 13.56
N ILE A 188 5.94 -11.10 12.74
CA ILE A 188 6.04 -11.19 11.27
C ILE A 188 5.93 -9.79 10.63
N GLY A 189 5.34 -8.82 11.34
CA GLY A 189 5.01 -7.48 10.85
C GLY A 189 5.96 -6.37 11.30
#